data_AF-A0A5E4I7M7-F1
#
_entry.id   AF-A0A5E4I7M7-F1
#
_cell.length_a   1.000
_cell.length_b   1.000
_cell.length_c   1.000
_cell.angle_alpha   90.00
_cell.angle_beta   90.00
_cell.angle_gamma   90.00
#
_symmetry.space_group_name_H-M   'P 1'
#
loop_
_entity.id
_entity.type
_entity.pdbx_description
1 polymer ?
#
loop_
_entity_poly.entity_id
_entity_poly.type
_entity_poly.pdbx_seq_one_letter_code
_entity_poly.pdbx_strand_id
1 'polypeptide(L)'
;MIFNKFTNKKRGDINFPSFLYFDLTTWVSDDTATPEEKKEHKQEIETCGGFLKKIDYKTAFQIAWSNASENDKESVKNLPNFDADIFYEISGIKI
;
A
#
# COMPACT_ATOMS: atom_id res chain seq x y z
N MET A 1 18.22 8.87 -2.89
CA MET A 1 18.14 7.80 -3.90
C MET A 1 16.68 7.53 -4.18
N ILE A 2 16.31 7.39 -5.45
CA ILE A 2 14.95 7.06 -5.90
C ILE A 2 15.11 6.04 -7.04
N PHE A 3 14.36 4.93 -6.99
CA PHE A 3 14.46 3.81 -7.94
C PHE A 3 15.91 3.36 -8.19
N ASN A 4 16.64 3.09 -7.10
CA ASN A 4 18.04 2.65 -7.12
C ASN A 4 19.04 3.57 -7.85
N LYS A 5 18.64 4.81 -8.15
CA LYS A 5 19.46 5.82 -8.84
C LYS A 5 19.60 7.06 -7.95
N PHE A 6 20.78 7.68 -7.98
CA PHE A 6 21.00 8.96 -7.31
C PHE A 6 20.21 10.06 -8.04
N THR A 7 19.58 10.94 -7.27
CA THR A 7 18.85 12.10 -7.79
C THR A 7 19.45 13.35 -7.17
N ASN A 8 19.59 14.39 -7.98
CA ASN A 8 20.10 15.69 -7.56
C ASN A 8 19.01 16.55 -6.88
N LYS A 9 17.75 16.08 -6.89
CA LYS A 9 16.64 16.73 -6.18
C LYS A 9 16.62 16.30 -4.72
N LYS A 10 16.38 17.25 -3.81
CA LYS A 10 16.15 16.95 -2.39
C LYS A 10 14.80 16.25 -2.23
N ARG A 11 14.67 15.36 -1.24
CA ARG A 11 13.44 14.60 -0.98
C ARG A 11 12.22 15.50 -0.73
N GLY A 12 12.42 16.69 -0.16
CA GLY A 12 11.36 17.67 0.09
C GLY A 12 10.83 18.39 -1.16
N ASP A 13 11.59 18.40 -2.26
CA ASP A 13 11.18 18.99 -3.55
C ASP A 13 10.44 17.98 -4.44
N ILE A 14 10.22 16.76 -3.95
CA ILE A 14 9.64 15.66 -4.71
C ILE A 14 8.25 15.40 -4.17
N ASN A 15 7.24 15.51 -5.03
CA ASN A 15 5.87 15.23 -4.67
C ASN A 15 5.66 13.71 -4.63
N PHE A 16 5.66 13.14 -3.43
CA PHE A 16 5.27 11.75 -3.22
C PHE A 16 3.76 11.68 -3.02
N PRO A 17 3.03 10.94 -3.86
CA PRO A 17 1.59 10.81 -3.70
C PRO A 17 1.26 10.09 -2.40
N SER A 18 0.14 10.49 -1.78
CA SER A 18 -0.25 10.05 -0.44
C SER A 18 -0.50 8.54 -0.37
N PHE A 19 -0.94 7.91 -1.46
CA PHE A 19 -1.19 6.47 -1.49
C PHE A 19 0.06 5.61 -1.25
N LEU A 20 1.27 6.16 -1.40
CA LEU A 20 2.52 5.46 -1.05
C LEU A 20 2.65 5.22 0.45
N TYR A 21 1.88 5.94 1.27
CA TYR A 21 1.74 5.71 2.69
C TYR A 21 0.51 4.83 2.92
N PHE A 22 0.72 3.52 2.94
CA PHE A 22 -0.33 2.53 3.19
C PHE A 22 0.08 1.61 4.34
N ASP A 23 -0.93 1.13 5.06
CA ASP A 23 -0.74 0.21 6.17
C ASP A 23 -0.75 -1.24 5.70
N LEU A 24 0.22 -2.02 6.18
CA LEU A 24 0.29 -3.46 5.97
C LEU A 24 -0.62 -4.25 6.91
N THR A 25 -1.16 -3.57 7.92
CA THR A 25 -2.02 -4.16 8.92
C THR A 25 -3.26 -3.31 9.00
N THR A 26 -4.39 -3.87 8.60
CA THR A 26 -5.68 -3.17 8.64
C THR A 26 -6.51 -3.71 9.79
N TRP A 27 -7.24 -2.83 10.46
CA TRP A 27 -8.19 -3.24 11.49
C TRP A 27 -9.46 -3.76 10.83
N VAL A 28 -9.83 -5.00 11.14
CA VAL A 28 -11.07 -5.61 10.68
C VAL A 28 -12.00 -5.73 11.88
N SER A 29 -13.11 -4.99 11.84
CA SER A 29 -14.18 -5.11 12.83
C SER A 29 -15.03 -6.35 12.60
N ASP A 30 -15.77 -6.79 13.61
CA ASP A 30 -16.74 -7.89 13.47
C ASP A 30 -17.66 -7.68 12.26
N ASP A 31 -18.22 -6.49 12.07
CA ASP A 31 -19.17 -6.22 10.98
C ASP A 31 -18.57 -6.41 9.58
N THR A 32 -17.25 -6.25 9.43
CA THR A 32 -16.54 -6.33 8.14
C THR A 32 -15.88 -7.70 7.93
N ALA A 33 -15.70 -8.47 9.00
CA ALA A 33 -15.03 -9.77 8.96
C ALA A 33 -15.86 -10.82 8.22
N THR A 34 -15.20 -11.60 7.36
CA THR A 34 -15.85 -12.73 6.68
C THR A 34 -16.17 -13.86 7.67
N PRO A 35 -17.11 -14.77 7.36
CA PRO A 35 -17.50 -15.86 8.26
C PRO A 35 -16.32 -16.78 8.65
N GLU A 36 -15.31 -16.89 7.79
CA GLU A 36 -14.10 -17.66 8.03
C GLU A 36 -13.19 -16.94 9.02
N GLU A 37 -12.94 -15.65 8.81
CA GLU A 37 -12.17 -14.80 9.73
C GLU A 37 -12.83 -14.69 11.10
N LYS A 38 -14.17 -14.59 11.15
CA LYS A 38 -14.93 -14.59 12.41
C LYS A 38 -14.76 -15.88 13.21
N LYS A 39 -14.53 -17.01 12.54
CA LYS A 39 -14.27 -18.29 13.21
C LYS A 39 -12.83 -18.38 13.70
N GLU A 40 -11.88 -17.93 12.89
CA GLU A 40 -10.45 -17.96 13.22
C GLU A 40 -10.09 -16.98 14.33
N HIS A 41 -10.63 -15.74 14.27
CA HIS A 41 -10.36 -14.66 15.21
C HIS A 41 -11.52 -14.42 16.19
N LYS A 42 -12.34 -15.43 16.44
CA LYS A 42 -13.55 -15.32 17.29
C LYS A 42 -13.24 -14.71 18.66
N GLN A 43 -12.15 -15.16 19.28
CA GLN A 43 -11.74 -14.71 20.61
C GLN A 43 -11.34 -13.23 20.61
N GLU A 44 -10.55 -12.78 19.64
CA GLU A 44 -10.12 -11.38 19.51
C GLU A 44 -11.31 -10.47 19.21
N ILE A 45 -12.24 -10.92 18.36
CA ILE A 45 -13.46 -10.18 18.05
C ILE A 45 -14.35 -10.04 19.29
N GLU A 46 -14.52 -11.10 20.09
CA GLU A 46 -15.33 -11.05 21.31
C GLU A 46 -14.71 -10.15 22.40
N THR A 47 -13.37 -10.09 22.51
CA THR A 47 -12.69 -9.28 23.53
C THR A 47 -12.42 -7.83 23.11
N CYS A 48 -12.09 -7.61 21.84
CA CYS A 48 -11.60 -6.34 21.31
C CYS A 48 -12.55 -5.71 20.28
N GLY A 49 -13.62 -6.40 19.85
CA GLY A 49 -14.55 -5.95 18.81
C GLY A 49 -14.01 -6.08 17.37
N GLY A 50 -12.83 -6.67 17.20
CA GLY A 50 -12.15 -6.82 15.92
C GLY A 50 -10.76 -7.43 16.07
N PHE A 51 -10.06 -7.58 14.95
CA PHE A 51 -8.70 -8.10 14.90
C PHE A 51 -7.86 -7.34 13.87
N LEU A 52 -6.54 -7.46 13.99
CA LEU A 52 -5.59 -6.87 13.05
C LEU A 52 -5.28 -7.87 11.94
N LYS A 53 -5.76 -7.58 10.73
CA LYS A 53 -5.45 -8.38 9.55
C LYS A 53 -4.18 -7.89 8.91
N LYS A 54 -3.17 -8.77 8.88
CA LYS A 54 -1.94 -8.54 8.13
C LYS A 54 -2.16 -8.89 6.65
N ILE A 55 -1.87 -7.96 5.77
CA ILE A 55 -1.92 -8.16 4.31
C ILE A 55 -0.50 -8.14 3.75
N ASP A 56 -0.29 -8.86 2.65
CA ASP A 56 1.01 -8.86 1.97
C ASP A 56 1.32 -7.46 1.42
N TYR A 57 2.61 -7.10 1.38
CA TYR A 57 3.05 -5.79 0.89
C TYR A 57 2.53 -5.51 -0.52
N LYS A 58 2.61 -6.48 -1.43
CA LYS A 58 2.17 -6.30 -2.82
C LYS A 58 0.65 -6.13 -2.89
N THR A 59 -0.09 -6.88 -2.08
CA THR A 59 -1.55 -6.74 -1.99
C THR A 59 -1.95 -5.37 -1.45
N ALA A 60 -1.32 -4.92 -0.36
CA ALA A 60 -1.57 -3.60 0.21
C ALA A 60 -1.25 -2.48 -0.77
N PHE A 61 -0.10 -2.58 -1.46
CA PHE A 61 0.31 -1.65 -2.49
C PHE A 61 -0.69 -1.63 -3.66
N GLN A 62 -1.15 -2.81 -4.11
CA GLN A 62 -2.13 -2.93 -5.19
C GLN A 62 -3.47 -2.31 -4.81
N ILE A 63 -3.93 -2.47 -3.58
CA ILE A 63 -5.14 -1.82 -3.06
C ILE A 63 -4.94 -0.30 -3.07
N ALA A 64 -3.82 0.19 -2.54
CA ALA A 64 -3.50 1.62 -2.51
C ALA A 64 -3.42 2.21 -3.93
N TRP A 65 -2.74 1.53 -4.85
CA TRP A 65 -2.65 1.92 -6.26
C TRP A 65 -3.99 1.89 -6.98
N SER A 66 -4.84 0.89 -6.69
CA SER A 66 -6.17 0.80 -7.31
C SER A 66 -7.07 1.93 -6.86
N ASN A 67 -6.97 2.33 -5.58
CA ASN A 67 -7.69 3.48 -5.02
C ASN A 67 -7.06 4.84 -5.37
N ALA A 68 -5.80 4.86 -5.82
CA ALA A 68 -5.11 6.09 -6.19
C ALA A 68 -5.72 6.72 -7.47
N SER A 69 -5.82 8.05 -7.47
CA SER A 69 -6.30 8.81 -8.61
C SER A 69 -5.32 8.75 -9.78
N GLU A 70 -5.78 8.99 -11.01
CA GLU A 70 -4.90 9.04 -12.18
C GLU A 70 -3.77 10.07 -12.02
N ASN A 71 -4.04 11.21 -11.37
CA ASN A 71 -3.04 12.23 -11.07
C ASN A 71 -1.93 11.73 -10.11
N ASP A 72 -2.27 10.89 -9.14
CA ASP A 72 -1.29 10.28 -8.23
C ASP A 72 -0.44 9.24 -8.95
N LYS A 73 -1.07 8.43 -9.80
CA LYS A 73 -0.38 7.46 -10.65
C LYS A 73 0.59 8.16 -11.61
N GLU A 74 0.17 9.28 -12.20
CA GLU A 74 1.03 10.10 -13.05
C GLU A 74 2.17 10.76 -12.27
N SER A 75 1.91 11.20 -11.04
CA SER A 75 2.94 11.73 -10.14
C SER A 75 4.04 10.70 -9.86
N VAL A 76 3.70 9.42 -9.71
CA VAL A 76 4.68 8.34 -9.59
C VAL A 76 5.52 8.19 -10.85
N LYS A 77 4.90 8.22 -12.03
CA LYS A 77 5.62 8.14 -13.32
C LYS A 77 6.54 9.35 -13.54
N ASN A 78 6.17 10.51 -12.99
CA ASN A 78 6.94 11.75 -13.03
C ASN A 78 8.06 11.82 -11.96
N LEU A 79 8.20 10.80 -11.10
CA LEU A 79 9.29 10.77 -10.12
C LEU A 79 10.65 10.73 -10.83
N PRO A 80 11.67 11.44 -10.31
CA PRO A 80 12.99 11.41 -10.90
C PRO A 80 13.56 9.99 -10.82
N ASN A 81 14.10 9.51 -11.94
CA ASN A 81 14.59 8.14 -12.12
C ASN A 81 13.52 7.05 -12.08
N PHE A 82 12.23 7.38 -12.28
CA PHE A 82 11.18 6.36 -12.39
C PHE A 82 11.59 5.25 -13.37
N ASP A 83 11.46 4.02 -12.90
CA ASP A 83 11.89 2.82 -13.61
C ASP A 83 10.79 1.77 -13.45
N ALA A 84 10.16 1.39 -14.56
CA ALA A 84 8.99 0.53 -14.54
C ALA A 84 9.31 -0.89 -14.03
N ASP A 85 10.52 -1.40 -14.29
CA ASP A 85 10.98 -2.69 -13.81
C ASP A 85 11.20 -2.67 -12.30
N ILE A 86 11.87 -1.65 -11.77
CA ILE A 86 12.06 -1.49 -10.32
C ILE A 86 10.71 -1.24 -9.64
N PHE A 87 9.82 -0.46 -10.26
CA PHE A 87 8.47 -0.27 -9.77
C PHE A 87 7.70 -1.58 -9.68
N TYR A 88 7.79 -2.44 -10.70
CA TYR A 88 7.19 -3.77 -10.69
C TYR A 88 7.81 -4.68 -9.61
N GLU A 89 9.12 -4.63 -9.41
CA GLU A 89 9.80 -5.42 -8.39
C GLU A 89 9.30 -5.06 -6.98
N ILE A 90 9.11 -3.76 -6.71
CA ILE A 90 8.61 -3.25 -5.43
C ILE A 90 7.11 -3.52 -5.27
N SER A 91 6.30 -3.05 -6.22
CA SER A 91 4.84 -3.02 -6.10
C SER A 91 4.14 -4.31 -6.54
N GLY A 92 4.77 -5.10 -7.41
CA GLY A 92 4.12 -6.19 -8.13
C GLY A 92 3.19 -5.73 -9.26
N ILE A 93 3.09 -4.43 -9.53
CA ILE A 93 2.17 -3.85 -10.53
C ILE A 93 2.92 -3.58 -11.82
N LYS A 94 2.41 -4.14 -12.92
CA LYS A 94 2.93 -3.90 -14.26
C LYS A 94 2.20 -2.71 -14.88
N ILE A 95 2.93 -1.64 -15.19
CA ILE A 95 2.39 -0.39 -15.74
C ILE A 95 2.70 -0.21 -17.23
#